data_AF-A0A7C0Z1C7-F1
#
_entry.id   AF-A0A7C0Z1C7-F1
#
_cell.length_a   1.000
_cell.length_b   1.000
_cell.length_c   1.000
_cell.angle_alpha   90.00
_cell.angle_beta   90.00
_cell.angle_gamma   90.00
#
_symmetry.space_group_name_H-M   'P 1'
#
loop_
_entity.id
_entity.type
_entity.pdbx_description
1 polymer ?
#
loop_
_entity_poly.entity_id
_entity_poly.type
_entity_poly.pdbx_seq_one_letter_code
_entity_poly.pdbx_strand_id
1 'polypeptide(L)'
;MQKPERRLRLRRREDVPEGQARMNPKTMEELKIASSIEVVVGGKKRLRFKVLGLESVPEREVWCNAEELRVYGVADNTIATVRSGEG
;
A
#
# COMPACT_ATOMS: atom_id res chain seq x y z
N MET A 1 -11.99 -5.29 18.21
CA MET A 1 -11.71 -6.15 17.03
C MET A 1 -10.48 -5.58 16.33
N GLN A 2 -9.44 -6.38 16.09
CA GLN A 2 -8.21 -5.90 15.44
C GLN A 2 -8.50 -5.66 13.94
N LYS A 3 -7.97 -4.57 13.37
CA LYS A 3 -8.10 -4.33 11.93
C LYS A 3 -7.34 -5.42 11.17
N PRO A 4 -7.91 -6.02 10.11
CA PRO A 4 -7.17 -6.94 9.27
C PRO A 4 -5.91 -6.26 8.72
N GLU A 5 -4.79 -6.97 8.78
CA GLU A 5 -3.51 -6.50 8.26
C GLU A 5 -2.78 -7.63 7.53
N ARG A 6 -2.03 -7.28 6.49
CA ARG A 6 -1.28 -8.25 5.69
C ARG A 6 0.06 -7.69 5.28
N ARG A 7 1.07 -8.58 5.22
CA ARG A 7 2.39 -8.24 4.70
C ARG A 7 2.37 -8.29 3.17
N LEU A 8 2.56 -7.15 2.53
CA LEU A 8 2.56 -6.98 1.08
C LEU A 8 3.89 -6.36 0.61
N ARG A 9 4.19 -6.54 -0.67
CA ARG A 9 5.37 -5.93 -1.30
C ARG A 9 5.00 -4.56 -1.87
N LEU A 10 5.74 -3.53 -1.50
CA LEU A 10 5.65 -2.23 -2.14
C LEU A 10 6.42 -2.27 -3.46
N ARG A 11 5.76 -1.90 -4.55
CA ARG A 11 6.37 -1.77 -5.87
C ARG A 11 6.34 -0.32 -6.29
N ARG A 12 7.48 0.17 -6.80
CA ARG A 12 7.59 1.50 -7.37
C ARG A 12 6.97 1.53 -8.76
N ARG A 13 6.16 2.54 -9.02
CA ARG A 13 5.46 2.74 -10.28
C ARG A 13 5.49 4.22 -10.68
N GLU A 14 5.89 4.49 -11.91
CA GLU A 14 5.93 5.86 -12.46
C GLU A 14 4.52 6.32 -12.86
N ASP A 15 3.63 5.37 -13.18
CA ASP A 15 2.23 5.58 -13.57
C ASP A 15 1.29 5.80 -12.38
N VAL A 16 1.78 5.69 -11.14
CA VAL A 16 0.99 5.96 -9.93
C VAL A 16 1.25 7.40 -9.48
N PRO A 17 0.22 8.27 -9.36
CA PRO A 17 0.39 9.63 -8.86
C PRO A 17 0.87 9.65 -7.39
N GLU A 18 1.59 10.71 -7.01
CA GLU A 18 1.99 10.95 -5.62
C GLU A 18 0.78 10.98 -4.68
N GLY A 19 0.94 10.44 -3.46
CA GLY A 19 -0.11 10.31 -2.45
C GLY A 19 -1.14 9.22 -2.77
N GLN A 20 -0.98 8.51 -3.89
CA GLN A 20 -1.86 7.40 -4.29
C GLN A 20 -1.16 6.04 -4.28
N ALA A 21 -1.97 5.01 -4.13
CA ALA A 21 -1.57 3.62 -4.26
C ALA A 21 -2.59 2.84 -5.10
N ARG A 22 -2.12 1.76 -5.73
CA ARG A 22 -2.98 0.76 -6.39
C ARG A 22 -2.86 -0.57 -5.67
N MET A 23 -4.00 -1.22 -5.46
CA MET A 23 -4.09 -2.53 -4.84
C MET A 23 -5.06 -3.43 -5.58
N ASN A 24 -4.86 -4.73 -5.45
CA ASN A 24 -5.85 -5.69 -5.94
C ASN A 24 -7.17 -5.50 -5.18
N PRO A 25 -8.33 -5.36 -5.87
CA PRO A 25 -9.63 -5.21 -5.23
C PRO A 25 -9.96 -6.34 -4.24
N LYS A 26 -9.55 -7.59 -4.52
CA LYS A 26 -9.77 -8.73 -3.59
C LYS A 26 -9.02 -8.53 -2.29
N THR A 27 -7.76 -8.10 -2.37
CA THR A 27 -6.95 -7.79 -1.19
C THR A 27 -7.53 -6.62 -0.40
N MET A 28 -8.11 -5.62 -1.08
CA MET A 28 -8.81 -4.53 -0.41
C MET A 28 -10.05 -5.01 0.34
N GLU A 29 -10.86 -5.88 -0.26
CA GLU A 29 -12.05 -6.48 0.37
C GLU A 29 -11.67 -7.32 1.60
N GLU A 30 -10.69 -8.22 1.46
CA GLU A 30 -10.14 -9.02 2.57
C GLU A 30 -9.71 -8.15 3.75
N LEU A 31 -9.04 -7.03 3.45
CA LEU A 31 -8.50 -6.13 4.47
C LEU A 31 -9.48 -5.04 4.92
N LYS A 32 -10.70 -5.02 4.38
CA LYS A 32 -11.74 -4.02 4.66
C LYS A 32 -11.25 -2.58 4.42
N ILE A 33 -10.58 -2.39 3.28
CA ILE A 33 -10.02 -1.10 2.86
C ILE A 33 -10.99 -0.44 1.87
N ALA A 34 -11.53 0.72 2.23
CA ALA A 34 -12.41 1.48 1.34
C ALA A 34 -11.65 2.51 0.49
N SER A 35 -10.98 3.48 1.13
CA SER A 35 -10.37 4.60 0.39
C SER A 35 -8.91 4.89 0.71
N SER A 36 -8.40 4.41 1.85
CA SER A 36 -7.02 4.70 2.27
C SER A 36 -6.34 3.53 2.97
N ILE A 37 -5.02 3.49 2.86
CA ILE A 37 -4.16 2.50 3.52
C ILE A 37 -3.14 3.16 4.43
N GLU A 38 -2.80 2.46 5.51
CA GLU A 38 -1.61 2.73 6.30
C GLU A 38 -0.59 1.63 6.01
N VAL A 39 0.61 2.05 5.63
CA VAL A 39 1.74 1.19 5.28
C VAL A 39 2.80 1.34 6.35
N VAL A 40 3.08 0.26 7.09
CA VAL A 40 4.09 0.22 8.14
C VAL A 40 5.33 -0.52 7.65
N VAL A 41 6.42 0.22 7.43
CA VAL A 41 7.71 -0.31 7.00
C VAL A 41 8.60 -0.53 8.22
N GLY A 42 9.06 -1.76 8.40
CA GLY A 42 9.97 -2.14 9.49
C GLY A 42 9.44 -1.88 10.90
N GLY A 43 8.10 -1.82 11.07
CA GLY A 43 7.44 -1.56 12.36
C GLY A 43 7.57 -0.14 12.91
N LYS A 44 8.23 0.77 12.17
CA LYS A 44 8.54 2.12 12.66
C LYS A 44 8.01 3.22 11.74
N LYS A 45 8.31 3.14 10.45
CA LYS A 45 7.92 4.14 9.46
C LYS A 45 6.48 3.88 9.01
N ARG A 46 5.61 4.89 9.12
CA ARG A 46 4.20 4.81 8.74
C ARG A 46 3.94 5.79 7.61
N LEU A 47 3.42 5.29 6.51
CA LEU A 47 3.02 6.08 5.34
C LEU A 47 1.52 5.90 5.13
N ARG A 48 0.85 6.93 4.60
CA ARG A 48 -0.57 6.87 4.25
C ARG A 48 -0.76 7.23 2.79
N PHE A 49 -1.60 6.45 2.13
CA PHE A 49 -1.92 6.67 0.72
C PHE A 49 -3.42 6.55 0.51
N LYS A 50 -3.97 7.37 -0.40
CA LYS A 50 -5.27 7.10 -1.00
C LYS A 50 -5.12 5.88 -1.90
N VAL A 51 -5.97 4.87 -1.71
CA VAL A 51 -5.87 3.65 -2.51
C VAL A 51 -7.03 3.55 -3.49
N LEU A 52 -6.73 3.01 -4.67
CA LEU A 52 -7.72 2.68 -5.67
C LEU A 52 -7.50 1.24 -6.14
N GLY A 53 -8.60 0.51 -6.31
CA GLY A 53 -8.58 -0.85 -6.82
C GLY A 53 -8.09 -0.90 -8.27
N LEU A 54 -7.22 -1.86 -8.58
CA LEU A 54 -6.75 -2.14 -9.93
C LEU A 54 -6.46 -3.63 -10.08
N GLU A 55 -7.20 -4.32 -10.95
CA GLU A 55 -7.12 -5.78 -11.11
C GLU A 55 -5.75 -6.27 -11.61
N SER A 56 -5.01 -5.42 -12.34
CA SER A 56 -3.66 -5.75 -12.81
C SER A 56 -2.62 -5.80 -11.70
N VAL A 57 -2.94 -5.31 -10.50
CA VAL A 57 -2.05 -5.41 -9.33
C VAL A 57 -2.16 -6.81 -8.74
N PRO A 58 -1.05 -7.55 -8.56
CA PRO A 58 -1.08 -8.83 -7.87
C PRO A 58 -1.54 -8.71 -6.41
N GLU A 59 -2.25 -9.71 -5.89
CA GLU A 59 -2.79 -9.71 -4.51
C GLU A 59 -1.74 -9.59 -3.39
N ARG A 60 -0.46 -9.83 -3.71
CA ARG A 60 0.66 -9.73 -2.76
C ARG A 60 1.43 -8.41 -2.90
N GLU A 61 0.94 -7.48 -3.70
CA GLU A 61 1.61 -6.22 -4.03
C GLU A 61 0.74 -5.00 -3.73
N VAL A 62 1.41 -3.89 -3.49
CA VAL A 62 0.86 -2.55 -3.49
C VAL A 62 1.76 -1.69 -4.35
N TRP A 63 1.18 -1.02 -5.34
CA TRP A 63 1.92 -0.14 -6.23
C TRP A 63 1.80 1.30 -5.73
N CYS A 64 2.93 1.96 -5.53
CA CYS A 64 3.00 3.35 -5.07
C CYS A 64 3.88 4.17 -6.02
N ASN A 65 3.73 5.49 -5.96
CA ASN A 65 4.54 6.40 -6.76
C ASN A 65 6.05 6.15 -6.52
N ALA A 66 6.81 6.04 -7.61
CA ALA A 66 8.22 5.69 -7.57
C ALA A 66 9.08 6.75 -6.86
N GLU A 67 8.86 8.03 -7.16
CA GLU A 67 9.62 9.14 -6.59
C GLU A 67 9.28 9.35 -5.12
N GLU A 68 8.00 9.29 -4.77
CA GLU A 68 7.53 9.39 -3.39
C GLU A 68 8.15 8.32 -2.50
N LEU A 69 8.19 7.05 -2.95
CA LEU A 69 8.89 6.00 -2.22
C LEU A 69 10.40 6.24 -2.10
N ARG A 70 11.05 6.83 -3.11
CA ARG A 70 12.48 7.20 -3.03
C ARG A 70 12.71 8.30 -1.99
N VAL A 71 11.90 9.35 -1.99
CA VAL A 71 11.94 10.45 -1.02
C VAL A 71 11.74 9.91 0.40
N TYR A 72 10.81 8.98 0.58
CA TYR A 72 10.62 8.30 1.86
C TYR A 72 11.68 7.24 2.17
N GLY A 73 12.69 7.02 1.33
CA GLY A 73 13.75 6.02 1.57
C GLY A 73 13.23 4.59 1.63
N VAL A 74 12.19 4.27 0.87
CA VAL A 74 11.58 2.94 0.74
C VAL A 74 12.05 2.30 -0.56
N ALA A 75 12.83 1.23 -0.48
CA ALA A 75 13.32 0.48 -1.62
C ALA A 75 12.16 -0.18 -2.41
N ASP A 76 12.37 -0.40 -3.70
CA ASP A 76 11.46 -1.27 -4.46
C ASP A 76 11.45 -2.68 -3.86
N ASN A 77 10.32 -3.37 -3.96
CA ASN A 77 10.10 -4.70 -3.41
C ASN A 77 10.17 -4.79 -1.86
N THR A 78 10.12 -3.67 -1.15
CA THR A 78 10.10 -3.64 0.32
C THR A 78 8.85 -4.36 0.85
N ILE A 79 9.03 -5.24 1.85
CA ILE A 79 7.91 -5.87 2.56
C ILE A 79 7.42 -4.93 3.65
N ALA A 80 6.13 -4.59 3.62
CA ALA A 80 5.49 -3.73 4.59
C ALA A 80 4.19 -4.36 5.13
N THR A 81 3.79 -3.99 6.34
CA THR A 81 2.46 -4.32 6.85
C THR A 81 1.48 -3.29 6.30
N VAL A 82 0.43 -3.76 5.63
CA VAL A 82 -0.62 -2.94 5.04
C VAL A 82 -1.93 -3.22 5.76
N ARG A 83 -2.65 -2.15 6.11
CA ARG A 83 -3.95 -2.21 6.77
C ARG A 83 -4.81 -1.02 6.36
N SER A 84 -6.08 -1.05 6.69
CA SER A 84 -6.97 0.10 6.51
C SER A 84 -6.42 1.34 7.20
N GLY A 85 -6.27 2.41 6.43
CA GLY A 85 -5.85 3.73 6.92
C GLY A 85 -7.00 4.51 7.58
N GLU A 86 -8.23 4.03 7.39
CA GLU A 86 -9.42 4.56 8.03
C GLU A 86 -9.50 4.02 9.46
N GLY A 87 -9.65 4.90 10.43
CA GLY A 87 -9.80 4.61 11.85
C GLY A 87 -10.71 5.61 12.51
#